data_AF-A0A7T7H9U3-F1
#
_entry.id   AF-A0A7T7H9U3-F1
#
_cell.length_a   1.000
_cell.length_b   1.000
_cell.length_c   1.000
_cell.angle_alpha   90.00
_cell.angle_beta   90.00
_cell.angle_gamma   90.00
#
_symmetry.space_group_name_H-M   'P 1'
#
loop_
_entity.id
_entity.type
_entity.pdbx_description
1 polymer ?
#
loop_
_entity_poly.entity_id
_entity_poly.type
_entity_poly.pdbx_seq_one_letter_code
_entity_poly.pdbx_strand_id
1 'polypeptide(L)'
;MVIKREVSVREFVSDNLKIFHVLAKNGIKNINTASEYLMIYDEYNRYQWIEDKNERLKVVADKCQCHFNTVNNAIKLMERVLVFK
;
A
#
# COMPACT_ATOMS: atom_id res chain seq x y z
N MET A 1 22.37 -6.97 -23.36
CA MET A 1 22.80 -8.06 -22.45
C MET A 1 22.29 -7.71 -21.06
N VAL A 2 21.29 -8.43 -20.53
CA VAL A 2 20.83 -8.19 -19.15
C VAL A 2 21.75 -9.00 -18.24
N ILE A 3 22.62 -8.32 -17.50
CA ILE A 3 23.45 -8.98 -16.49
C ILE A 3 22.50 -9.40 -15.37
N LYS A 4 22.19 -10.70 -15.27
CA LYS A 4 21.49 -11.24 -14.12
C LYS A 4 22.44 -11.15 -12.93
N ARG A 5 22.19 -10.16 -12.06
CA ARG A 5 22.85 -10.07 -10.76
C ARG A 5 22.12 -10.99 -9.79
N GLU A 6 22.77 -12.05 -9.37
CA GLU A 6 22.29 -12.86 -8.25
C GLU A 6 22.66 -12.15 -6.95
N VAL A 7 21.69 -11.99 -6.06
CA VAL A 7 21.85 -11.30 -4.77
C VAL A 7 21.22 -12.19 -3.72
N SER A 8 21.91 -12.41 -2.60
CA SER A 8 21.33 -13.17 -1.49
C SER A 8 20.20 -12.39 -0.82
N VAL A 9 19.27 -13.10 -0.18
CA VAL A 9 18.20 -12.46 0.63
C VAL A 9 18.79 -11.54 1.70
N ARG A 10 19.90 -11.95 2.33
CA ARG A 10 20.60 -11.16 3.35
C ARG A 10 21.06 -9.80 2.80
N GLU A 11 21.71 -9.80 1.65
CA GLU A 11 22.19 -8.58 1.00
C GLU A 11 21.03 -7.68 0.58
N PHE A 12 20.00 -8.24 -0.04
CA PHE A 12 18.84 -7.45 -0.46
C PHE A 12 18.13 -6.81 0.75
N VAL A 13 17.97 -7.55 1.85
CA VAL A 13 17.39 -6.99 3.07
C VAL A 13 18.27 -5.89 3.63
N SER A 14 19.58 -6.11 3.72
CA SER A 14 20.54 -5.12 4.22
C SER A 14 20.51 -3.82 3.41
N ASP A 15 20.49 -3.92 2.08
CA ASP A 15 20.46 -2.78 1.16
C ASP A 15 19.17 -1.95 1.31
N ASN A 16 18.07 -2.59 1.73
CA ASN A 16 16.74 -1.98 1.81
C ASN A 16 16.26 -1.70 3.25
N LEU A 17 17.09 -1.93 4.28
CA LEU A 17 16.72 -1.74 5.69
C LEU A 17 16.17 -0.34 5.99
N LYS A 18 16.75 0.71 5.37
CA LYS A 18 16.28 2.09 5.54
C LYS A 18 14.83 2.25 5.07
N ILE A 19 14.48 1.65 3.93
CA ILE A 19 13.12 1.70 3.37
C ILE A 19 12.16 0.95 4.29
N PHE A 20 12.53 -0.26 4.73
CA PHE A 20 11.70 -1.05 5.63
C PHE A 20 11.45 -0.32 6.96
N HIS A 21 12.46 0.36 7.51
CA HIS A 21 12.30 1.15 8.73
C HIS A 21 11.35 2.32 8.55
N VAL A 22 11.42 3.02 7.42
CA VAL A 22 10.50 4.12 7.10
C VAL A 22 9.08 3.60 6.95
N LEU A 23 8.87 2.50 6.22
CA LEU A 23 7.56 1.87 6.07
C LEU A 23 6.98 1.43 7.42
N ALA A 24 7.79 0.78 8.25
CA ALA A 24 7.39 0.34 9.59
C ALA A 24 6.98 1.49 10.50
N LYS A 25 7.75 2.60 10.50
CA LYS A 25 7.40 3.83 11.23
C LYS A 25 6.07 4.44 10.80
N ASN A 26 5.67 4.23 9.54
CA ASN A 26 4.44 4.75 8.98
C ASN A 26 3.25 3.78 9.07
N GLY A 27 3.42 2.64 9.74
CA GLY A 27 2.35 1.67 10.00
C GLY A 27 2.32 0.47 9.06
N ILE A 28 3.23 0.39 8.08
CA ILE A 28 3.38 -0.77 7.19
C ILE A 28 4.39 -1.72 7.81
N LYS A 29 3.90 -2.67 8.61
CA LYS A 29 4.74 -3.68 9.28
C LYS A 29 4.94 -4.96 8.46
N ASN A 30 4.09 -5.17 7.45
CA ASN A 30 4.06 -6.36 6.63
C ASN A 30 3.89 -5.97 5.16
N ILE A 31 4.72 -6.55 4.29
CA ILE A 31 4.66 -6.31 2.85
C ILE A 31 3.33 -6.78 2.23
N ASN A 32 2.73 -7.85 2.73
CA ASN A 32 1.43 -8.33 2.24
C ASN A 32 0.35 -7.28 2.49
N THR A 33 0.33 -6.68 3.69
CA THR A 33 -0.59 -5.59 4.03
C THR A 33 -0.33 -4.35 3.17
N ALA A 34 0.93 -4.05 2.83
CA ALA A 34 1.27 -2.96 1.92
C ALA A 34 0.67 -3.20 0.53
N SER A 35 0.84 -4.41 -0.01
CA SER A 35 0.29 -4.82 -1.31
C SER A 35 -1.24 -4.80 -1.33
N GLU A 36 -1.88 -5.31 -0.29
CA GLU A 36 -3.34 -5.28 -0.14
C GLU A 36 -3.88 -3.84 -0.12
N TYR A 37 -3.26 -2.96 0.68
CA TYR A 37 -3.70 -1.58 0.78
C TYR A 37 -3.48 -0.81 -0.52
N LEU A 38 -2.41 -1.13 -1.26
CA LEU A 38 -2.15 -0.51 -2.56
C LEU A 38 -3.22 -0.93 -3.57
N MET A 39 -3.56 -2.23 -3.62
CA MET A 39 -4.63 -2.74 -4.48
C MET A 39 -5.97 -2.05 -4.17
N ILE A 40 -6.31 -1.90 -2.89
CA ILE A 40 -7.55 -1.22 -2.46
C ILE A 40 -7.53 0.25 -2.90
N TYR A 41 -6.40 0.94 -2.73
CA TYR A 41 -6.26 2.35 -3.12
C TYR A 41 -6.39 2.54 -4.63
N ASP A 42 -5.80 1.66 -5.43
CA ASP A 42 -5.91 1.68 -6.89
C ASP A 42 -7.34 1.42 -7.35
N GLU A 43 -8.05 0.50 -6.70
CA GLU A 43 -9.46 0.24 -6.96
C GLU A 43 -10.33 1.45 -6.58
N TYR A 44 -10.05 2.11 -5.46
CA TYR A 44 -10.73 3.34 -5.07
C TYR A 44 -10.53 4.48 -6.09
N ASN A 45 -9.33 4.63 -6.64
CA ASN A 45 -9.06 5.59 -7.70
C ASN A 45 -9.77 5.24 -9.02
N ARG A 46 -9.94 3.94 -9.33
CA ARG A 46 -10.73 3.50 -10.50
C ARG A 46 -12.20 3.92 -10.41
N TYR A 47 -12.77 3.97 -9.20
CA TYR A 47 -14.13 4.45 -8.96
C TYR A 47 -14.22 5.96 -8.67
N GLN A 48 -13.23 6.77 -9.07
CA GLN A 48 -13.26 8.23 -8.86
C GLN A 48 -14.46 8.96 -9.47
N TRP A 49 -15.16 8.33 -10.42
CA TRP A 49 -16.40 8.83 -11.00
C TRP A 49 -17.60 8.79 -10.03
N ILE A 50 -17.51 8.06 -8.92
CA ILE A 50 -18.48 8.10 -7.83
C ILE A 50 -18.14 9.30 -6.94
N GLU A 51 -18.95 10.36 -7.02
CA GLU A 51 -18.72 11.62 -6.31
C GLU A 51 -18.89 11.49 -4.79
N ASP A 52 -19.87 10.70 -4.34
CA ASP A 52 -20.07 10.46 -2.91
C ASP A 52 -18.95 9.55 -2.37
N LYS A 53 -18.13 10.12 -1.48
CA LYS A 53 -17.00 9.41 -0.89
C LYS A 53 -17.43 8.16 -0.12
N ASN A 54 -18.55 8.18 0.60
CA ASN A 54 -18.99 7.05 1.41
C ASN A 54 -19.54 5.92 0.54
N GLU A 55 -20.24 6.25 -0.54
CA GLU A 55 -20.69 5.30 -1.55
C GLU A 55 -19.50 4.64 -2.24
N ARG A 56 -18.51 5.44 -2.67
CA ARG A 56 -17.27 4.92 -3.28
C ARG A 56 -16.54 3.96 -2.33
N LEU A 57 -16.41 4.31 -1.05
CA LEU A 57 -15.83 3.44 -0.04
C LEU A 57 -16.59 2.11 0.11
N LYS A 58 -17.93 2.13 0.07
CA LYS A 58 -18.76 0.92 0.15
C LYS A 58 -18.58 0.02 -1.08
N VAL A 59 -18.59 0.60 -2.27
CA VAL A 59 -18.38 -0.13 -3.53
C VAL A 59 -17.02 -0.81 -3.55
N VAL A 60 -15.97 -0.10 -3.13
CA VAL A 60 -14.61 -0.66 -3.04
C VAL A 60 -14.53 -1.76 -1.97
N ALA A 61 -15.18 -1.58 -0.82
CA ALA A 61 -15.20 -2.58 0.25
C ALA A 61 -15.83 -3.89 -0.24
N ASP A 62 -16.95 -3.80 -0.95
CA ASP A 62 -17.58 -4.96 -1.58
C ASP A 62 -16.69 -5.59 -2.65
N LYS A 63 -16.13 -4.76 -3.56
CA LYS A 63 -15.25 -5.23 -4.63
C LYS A 63 -13.99 -5.94 -4.13
N CYS A 64 -13.38 -5.40 -3.09
CA CYS A 64 -12.17 -5.96 -2.46
C CYS A 64 -12.47 -7.00 -1.38
N GLN A 65 -13.75 -7.33 -1.15
CA GLN A 65 -14.21 -8.30 -0.14
C GLN A 65 -13.61 -8.01 1.25
N CYS A 66 -13.64 -6.75 1.66
CA CYS A 66 -13.08 -6.30 2.93
C CYS A 66 -14.03 -5.33 3.66
N HIS A 67 -13.71 -5.02 4.93
CA HIS A 67 -14.54 -4.10 5.70
C HIS A 67 -14.34 -2.65 5.23
N PHE A 68 -15.40 -1.84 5.33
CA PHE A 68 -15.35 -0.40 5.06
C PHE A 68 -14.20 0.31 5.79
N ASN A 69 -13.96 -0.06 7.05
CA ASN A 69 -12.85 0.50 7.84
C ASN A 69 -11.48 0.16 7.27
N THR A 70 -11.33 -1.02 6.66
CA THR A 70 -10.09 -1.43 5.98
C THR A 70 -9.82 -0.52 4.78
N VAL A 71 -10.84 -0.24 3.97
CA VAL A 71 -10.73 0.68 2.82
C VAL A 71 -10.35 2.09 3.28
N ASN A 72 -11.03 2.60 4.30
CA ASN A 72 -10.75 3.92 4.85
C ASN A 72 -9.31 4.02 5.41
N ASN A 73 -8.84 2.97 6.09
CA ASN A 73 -7.47 2.92 6.59
C ASN A 73 -6.43 2.83 5.47
N ALA A 74 -6.70 2.04 4.43
CA ALA A 74 -5.83 1.93 3.27
C ALA A 74 -5.64 3.29 2.58
N ILE A 75 -6.74 4.02 2.32
CA ILE A 75 -6.68 5.35 1.70
C ILE A 75 -5.91 6.33 2.58
N LYS A 76 -6.27 6.43 3.87
CA LYS A 76 -5.58 7.32 4.82
C LYS A 76 -4.09 7.04 4.92
N LEU A 77 -3.68 5.79 4.75
CA LEU A 77 -2.28 5.40 4.80
C LEU A 77 -1.57 5.73 3.47
N MET A 78 -2.17 5.41 2.33
CA MET A 78 -1.58 5.57 1.00
C MET A 78 -1.52 7.03 0.54
N GLU A 79 -2.39 7.90 1.04
CA GLU A 79 -2.33 9.35 0.81
C GLU A 79 -1.22 10.05 1.65
N ARG A 80 -0.57 9.34 2.58
CA ARG A 80 0.50 9.93 3.40
C ARG A 80 1.75 10.21 2.57
N VAL A 81 2.23 11.44 2.65
CA VAL A 81 3.52 11.84 2.10
C VAL A 81 4.64 11.49 3.09
N LEU A 82 5.61 10.70 2.64
CA LEU A 82 6.78 10.33 3.43
C LEU A 82 7.89 11.37 3.25
N VAL A 83 8.36 11.95 4.36
CA VAL A 83 9.52 12.85 4.37
C VAL A 83 10.74 12.07 4.83
N PHE A 84 11.71 11.89 3.93
CA PHE A 84 13.01 11.32 4.24
C PHE A 84 13.92 12.46 4.73
N LYS A 85 14.39 12.38 5.97
CA LYS A 85 15.47 13.23 6.52
C LYS A 85 16.72 12.40 6.68
#